data_AF-A0AAE9NQF6-F1
#
_entry.id   AF-A0AAE9NQF6-F1
#
_cell.length_a   1.000
_cell.length_b   1.000
_cell.length_c   1.000
_cell.angle_alpha   90.00
_cell.angle_beta   90.00
_cell.angle_gamma   90.00
#
_symmetry.space_group_name_H-M   'P 1'
#
loop_
_entity.id
_entity.type
_entity.pdbx_description
1 polymer ?
#
loop_
_entity_poly.entity_id
_entity_poly.type
_entity_poly.pdbx_seq_one_letter_code
_entity_poly.pdbx_strand_id
1 'polypeptide(L)'
;MQKNSNTLLQRSIAASAFLFLTFTADNAFAADVKGKFNKGGVEFTYAEQKYGTNRGIRIMAVTRDQTYKFSPNPHDDPWYNKNQEKFYRTAAEALADSYLASPQKIFPRYGFKSTINKIEYTYGER
;
A
#
# COMPACT_ATOMS: atom_id res chain seq x y z
N MET A 1 39.48 3.46 -44.30
CA MET A 1 39.97 4.57 -43.45
C MET A 1 38.88 5.63 -43.37
N GLN A 2 38.24 5.71 -42.19
CA GLN A 2 37.44 6.79 -41.59
C GLN A 2 36.70 7.80 -42.49
N LYS A 3 35.38 7.93 -42.28
CA LYS A 3 34.76 9.15 -41.70
C LYS A 3 33.32 8.90 -41.25
N ASN A 4 33.13 8.95 -39.93
CA ASN A 4 31.86 9.09 -39.24
C ASN A 4 31.20 10.42 -39.63
N SER A 5 29.86 10.45 -39.65
CA SER A 5 29.08 11.64 -39.26
C SER A 5 27.68 11.24 -38.81
N ASN A 6 27.36 11.67 -37.59
CA ASN A 6 26.09 11.58 -36.88
C ASN A 6 24.93 12.21 -37.66
N THR A 7 23.74 11.61 -37.57
CA THR A 7 22.49 12.38 -37.56
C THR A 7 21.38 11.67 -36.79
N LEU A 8 20.94 12.36 -35.74
CA LEU A 8 19.53 12.60 -35.36
C LEU A 8 18.74 11.45 -34.70
N LEU A 9 18.82 11.43 -33.36
CA LEU A 9 17.68 11.43 -32.43
C LEU A 9 16.31 11.09 -33.06
N GLN A 10 16.04 9.80 -33.21
CA GLN A 10 14.69 9.32 -33.46
C GLN A 10 13.96 9.21 -32.12
N ARG A 11 13.38 10.34 -31.69
CA ARG A 11 12.35 10.38 -30.66
C ARG A 11 11.10 9.69 -31.20
N SER A 12 10.82 8.48 -30.72
CA SER A 12 9.49 7.88 -30.86
C SER A 12 8.95 7.54 -29.49
N ILE A 13 8.01 8.38 -29.09
CA ILE A 13 7.10 8.26 -27.96
C ILE A 13 6.14 7.11 -28.26
N ALA A 14 6.05 6.14 -27.36
CA ALA A 14 4.85 5.32 -27.18
C ALA A 14 4.93 4.60 -25.82
N ALA A 15 4.82 5.36 -24.73
CA ALA A 15 4.41 4.77 -23.46
C ALA A 15 2.90 4.46 -23.58
N SER A 16 2.58 3.29 -24.09
CA SER A 16 1.21 2.77 -24.12
C SER A 16 0.76 2.49 -22.69
N ALA A 17 0.11 3.48 -22.07
CA ALA A 17 -0.56 3.32 -20.78
C ALA A 17 -1.81 2.45 -20.98
N PHE A 18 -1.68 1.14 -20.75
CA PHE A 18 -2.82 0.26 -20.59
C PHE A 18 -3.42 0.47 -19.19
N LEU A 19 -4.40 1.37 -19.09
CA LEU A 19 -5.21 1.55 -17.89
C LEU A 19 -6.34 0.50 -17.90
N PHE A 20 -6.09 -0.68 -17.35
CA PHE A 20 -7.16 -1.62 -17.04
C PHE A 20 -7.81 -1.23 -15.71
N LEU A 21 -8.95 -0.56 -15.78
CA LEU A 21 -9.79 -0.27 -14.62
C LEU A 21 -10.90 -1.33 -14.54
N THR A 22 -10.60 -2.47 -13.92
CA THR A 22 -11.62 -3.48 -13.60
C THR A 22 -12.24 -3.14 -12.24
N PHE A 23 -13.50 -2.70 -12.27
CA PHE A 23 -14.37 -2.62 -11.11
C PHE A 23 -15.12 -3.94 -10.96
N THR A 24 -14.62 -4.82 -10.10
CA THR A 24 -15.45 -5.89 -9.53
C THR A 24 -16.04 -5.34 -8.23
N ALA A 25 -17.37 -5.22 -8.21
CA ALA A 25 -18.11 -4.84 -7.01
C ALA A 25 -18.19 -6.08 -6.10
N ASP A 26 -17.20 -6.25 -5.23
CA ASP A 26 -17.27 -7.22 -4.16
C ASP A 26 -18.07 -6.63 -3.00
N ASN A 27 -19.10 -7.37 -2.58
CA ASN A 27 -19.93 -7.09 -1.40
C ASN A 27 -19.02 -7.04 -0.16
N ALA A 28 -18.47 -5.86 0.11
CA ALA A 28 -17.58 -5.62 1.22
C ALA A 28 -18.40 -5.15 2.44
N PHE A 29 -18.24 -5.83 3.57
CA PHE A 29 -18.50 -5.24 4.88
C PHE A 29 -17.89 -3.83 4.89
N ALA A 30 -18.70 -2.81 5.18
CA ALA A 30 -18.34 -1.40 4.96
C ALA A 30 -17.14 -0.99 5.82
N ALA A 31 -15.94 -1.10 5.26
CA ALA A 31 -14.76 -0.41 5.73
C ALA A 31 -14.81 1.04 5.19
N ASP A 32 -14.55 2.02 6.06
CA ASP A 32 -14.59 3.44 5.67
C ASP A 32 -13.48 3.77 4.65
N VAL A 33 -12.38 3.03 4.69
CA VAL A 33 -11.31 3.10 3.70
C VAL A 33 -10.94 1.70 3.23
N LYS A 34 -10.86 1.50 1.92
CA LYS A 34 -10.36 0.27 1.28
C LYS A 34 -9.62 0.62 -0.01
N GLY A 35 -8.68 -0.23 -0.41
CA GLY A 35 -7.94 -0.02 -1.64
C GLY A 35 -7.26 -1.29 -2.15
N LYS A 36 -6.80 -1.22 -3.39
CA LYS A 36 -5.98 -2.24 -4.04
C LYS A 36 -4.83 -1.59 -4.80
N PHE A 37 -3.68 -2.24 -4.86
CA PHE A 37 -2.54 -1.81 -5.66
C PHE A 37 -1.65 -2.99 -6.03
N ASN A 38 -0.90 -2.84 -7.13
CA ASN A 38 0.06 -3.83 -7.58
C ASN A 38 1.48 -3.37 -7.25
N LYS A 39 2.30 -4.27 -6.68
CA LYS A 39 3.70 -3.99 -6.36
C LYS A 39 4.53 -5.27 -6.47
N GLY A 40 5.66 -5.21 -7.19
CA GLY A 40 6.50 -6.40 -7.41
C GLY A 40 5.78 -7.58 -8.08
N GLY A 41 4.77 -7.31 -8.92
CA GLY A 41 3.95 -8.34 -9.56
C GLY A 41 2.92 -9.03 -8.65
N VAL A 42 2.75 -8.55 -7.42
CA VAL A 42 1.75 -9.05 -6.46
C VAL A 42 0.66 -8.00 -6.28
N GLU A 43 -0.61 -8.42 -6.35
CA GLU A 43 -1.75 -7.58 -5.97
C GLU A 43 -1.91 -7.59 -4.44
N PHE A 44 -1.94 -6.40 -3.86
CA PHE A 44 -2.22 -6.17 -2.46
C PHE A 44 -3.57 -5.49 -2.33
N THR A 45 -4.41 -5.99 -1.44
CA THR A 45 -5.65 -5.34 -1.04
C THR A 45 -5.60 -4.99 0.43
N TYR A 46 -6.22 -3.88 0.80
CA TYR A 46 -6.26 -3.43 2.19
C TYR A 46 -7.60 -2.80 2.54
N ALA A 47 -7.95 -2.86 3.81
CA ALA A 47 -9.14 -2.24 4.37
C ALA A 47 -8.88 -1.76 5.80
N GLU A 48 -9.48 -0.62 6.15
CA GLU A 48 -9.58 -0.14 7.52
C GLU A 48 -10.25 -1.21 8.40
N GLN A 49 -9.78 -1.34 9.64
CA GLN A 49 -10.41 -2.09 10.71
C GLN A 49 -10.74 -1.16 11.88
N LYS A 50 -11.92 -1.32 12.48
CA LYS A 50 -12.37 -0.50 13.62
C LYS A 50 -12.25 -1.28 14.92
N TYR A 51 -11.61 -0.67 15.92
CA TYR A 51 -11.44 -1.24 17.26
C TYR A 51 -11.90 -0.22 18.31
N GLY A 52 -13.22 0.01 18.36
CA GLY A 52 -13.80 1.10 19.15
C GLY A 52 -13.32 2.46 18.62
N THR A 53 -12.65 3.23 19.47
CA THR A 53 -12.07 4.54 19.09
C THR A 53 -10.77 4.41 18.31
N ASN A 54 -10.11 3.25 18.33
CA ASN A 54 -8.87 3.02 17.59
C ASN A 54 -9.14 2.44 16.19
N ARG A 55 -8.12 2.48 15.34
CA ARG A 55 -8.11 2.02 13.97
C ARG A 55 -7.00 1.03 13.72
N GLY A 56 -7.21 0.22 12.71
CA GLY A 56 -6.30 -0.80 12.24
C GLY A 56 -6.37 -0.96 10.74
N ILE A 57 -5.58 -1.89 10.23
CA ILE A 57 -5.54 -2.26 8.81
C ILE A 57 -5.56 -3.78 8.69
N ARG A 58 -6.44 -4.28 7.81
CA ARG A 58 -6.33 -5.63 7.26
C ARG A 58 -5.63 -5.50 5.91
N ILE A 59 -4.56 -6.26 5.69
CA ILE A 59 -3.87 -6.36 4.41
C ILE A 59 -3.90 -7.79 3.91
N MET A 60 -4.07 -7.98 2.62
CA MET A 60 -4.15 -9.29 1.96
C MET A 60 -3.26 -9.29 0.71
N ALA A 61 -2.60 -10.41 0.46
CA ALA A 61 -1.81 -10.67 -0.74
C ALA A 61 -1.82 -12.17 -1.04
N VAL A 62 -2.20 -12.54 -2.26
CA VAL A 62 -2.31 -13.94 -2.69
C VAL A 62 -3.20 -14.75 -1.72
N THR A 63 -2.65 -15.68 -0.95
CA THR A 63 -3.36 -16.50 0.06
C THR A 63 -3.08 -16.06 1.49
N ARG A 64 -2.37 -14.95 1.68
CA ARG A 64 -2.00 -14.43 3.01
C ARG A 64 -2.84 -13.22 3.35
N ASP A 65 -3.26 -13.16 4.59
CA ASP A 65 -3.83 -11.96 5.18
C ASP A 65 -3.24 -11.71 6.57
N GLN A 66 -3.26 -10.46 6.98
CA GLN A 66 -2.88 -10.08 8.32
C GLN A 66 -3.64 -8.82 8.74
N THR A 67 -3.92 -8.74 10.03
CA THR A 67 -4.65 -7.62 10.61
C THR A 67 -3.84 -7.00 11.73
N TYR A 68 -3.80 -5.67 11.77
CA TYR A 68 -3.04 -4.91 12.75
C TYR A 68 -3.88 -3.80 13.37
N LYS A 69 -3.63 -3.49 14.63
CA LYS A 69 -4.07 -2.24 15.27
C LYS A 69 -2.93 -1.22 15.25
N PHE A 70 -3.23 0.03 14.96
CA PHE A 70 -2.23 1.10 14.98
C PHE A 70 -2.02 1.62 16.41
N SER A 71 -0.76 1.94 16.73
CA SER A 71 -0.36 2.68 17.93
C SER A 71 0.74 3.69 17.57
N PRO A 72 0.58 5.00 17.80
CA PRO A 72 -0.56 5.66 18.43
C PRO A 72 -1.87 5.53 17.62
N ASN A 73 -3.00 5.93 18.21
CA ASN A 73 -4.29 5.93 17.50
C ASN A 73 -4.24 6.97 16.37
N PRO A 74 -4.52 6.59 15.10
CA PRO A 74 -4.49 7.54 13.99
C PRO A 74 -5.45 8.73 14.15
N HIS A 75 -6.56 8.58 14.87
CA HIS A 75 -7.50 9.70 15.13
C HIS A 75 -6.88 10.84 15.94
N ASP A 76 -5.80 10.56 16.69
CA ASP A 76 -5.07 11.58 17.46
C ASP A 76 -4.18 12.46 16.55
N ASP A 77 -3.99 12.09 15.27
CA ASP A 77 -3.31 12.91 14.27
C ASP A 77 -4.32 13.75 13.44
N PRO A 78 -4.34 15.09 13.57
CA PRO A 78 -5.21 15.95 12.76
C PRO A 78 -5.01 15.79 11.25
N TRP A 79 -3.82 15.38 10.80
CA TRP A 79 -3.56 15.14 9.39
C TRP A 79 -4.29 13.89 8.90
N TYR A 80 -4.28 12.80 9.68
CA TYR A 80 -5.00 11.57 9.34
C TYR A 80 -6.49 11.85 9.08
N ASN A 81 -7.13 12.66 9.94
CA ASN A 81 -8.54 13.00 9.83
C ASN A 81 -8.92 13.62 8.46
N LYS A 82 -7.96 14.25 7.78
CA LYS A 82 -8.13 14.86 6.44
C LYS A 82 -7.53 14.01 5.31
N ASN A 83 -6.76 12.97 5.62
CA ASN A 83 -5.94 12.22 4.68
C ASN A 83 -6.02 10.70 4.88
N GLN A 84 -7.17 10.18 5.32
CA GLN A 84 -7.31 8.76 5.69
C GLN A 84 -6.91 7.82 4.54
N GLU A 85 -7.38 8.06 3.31
CA GLU A 85 -7.01 7.24 2.15
C GLU A 85 -5.49 7.18 1.93
N LYS A 86 -4.82 8.33 2.00
CA LYS A 86 -3.37 8.43 1.85
C LYS A 86 -2.64 7.74 3.00
N PHE A 87 -3.13 7.88 4.24
CA PHE A 87 -2.61 7.17 5.38
C PHE A 87 -2.64 5.65 5.17
N TYR A 88 -3.81 5.11 4.81
CA TYR A 88 -3.98 3.67 4.61
C TYR A 88 -3.17 3.15 3.43
N ARG A 89 -3.08 3.93 2.35
CA ARG A 89 -2.23 3.60 1.21
C ARG A 89 -0.76 3.50 1.60
N THR A 90 -0.23 4.49 2.32
CA THR A 90 1.17 4.48 2.81
C THR A 90 1.43 3.31 3.77
N ALA A 91 0.51 3.06 4.70
CA ALA A 91 0.61 1.91 5.62
C ALA A 91 0.66 0.58 4.86
N ALA A 92 -0.23 0.41 3.88
CA ALA A 92 -0.27 -0.80 3.07
C ALA A 92 0.98 -0.99 2.21
N GLU A 93 1.53 0.10 1.66
CA GLU A 93 2.77 0.06 0.88
C GLU A 93 3.97 -0.37 1.72
N ALA A 94 4.07 0.09 2.98
CA ALA A 94 5.11 -0.32 3.91
C ALA A 94 5.01 -1.81 4.30
N LEU A 95 3.80 -2.29 4.55
CA LEU A 95 3.54 -3.72 4.81
C LEU A 95 3.85 -4.58 3.57
N ALA A 96 3.53 -4.08 2.37
CA ALA A 96 3.86 -4.74 1.11
C ALA A 96 5.38 -4.80 0.87
N ASP A 97 6.14 -3.74 1.19
CA ASP A 97 7.60 -3.76 1.12
C ASP A 97 8.18 -4.84 2.03
N SER A 98 7.70 -4.93 3.27
CA SER A 98 8.13 -5.97 4.20
C SER A 98 7.76 -7.39 3.71
N TYR A 99 6.55 -7.56 3.16
CA TYR A 99 6.11 -8.82 2.56
C TYR A 99 7.01 -9.25 1.39
N LEU A 100 7.35 -8.31 0.50
CA LEU A 100 8.16 -8.58 -0.68
C LEU A 100 9.61 -8.89 -0.30
N ALA A 101 10.15 -8.23 0.74
CA ALA A 101 11.48 -8.49 1.28
C ALA A 101 11.58 -9.86 2.00
N SER A 102 10.47 -10.41 2.49
CA SER A 102 10.44 -11.73 3.11
C SER A 102 10.58 -12.85 2.06
N PRO A 103 11.56 -13.78 2.20
CA PRO A 103 11.68 -14.94 1.32
C PRO A 103 10.43 -15.84 1.36
N GLN A 104 9.76 -15.87 2.51
CA GLN A 104 8.56 -16.68 2.74
C GLN A 104 7.27 -16.00 2.29
N LYS A 105 7.36 -14.74 1.81
CA LYS A 105 6.20 -13.94 1.39
C LYS A 105 5.12 -13.92 2.47
N ILE A 106 5.54 -13.50 3.67
CA ILE A 106 4.69 -13.34 4.84
C ILE A 106 4.69 -11.87 5.26
N PHE A 107 3.53 -11.39 5.72
CA PHE A 107 3.44 -10.08 6.35
C PHE A 107 4.23 -10.07 7.66
N PRO A 108 4.81 -8.92 8.05
CA PRO A 108 5.58 -8.83 9.28
C PRO A 108 4.71 -9.16 10.51
N ARG A 109 5.33 -9.69 11.56
CA ARG A 109 4.65 -9.92 12.83
C ARG A 109 4.33 -8.59 13.53
N TYR A 110 3.56 -8.68 14.61
CA TYR A 110 3.23 -7.55 15.46
C TYR A 110 4.51 -6.87 15.99
N GLY A 111 4.44 -5.55 16.17
CA GLY A 111 5.60 -4.72 16.49
C GLY A 111 6.33 -4.17 15.26
N PHE A 112 5.88 -4.48 14.04
CA PHE A 112 6.32 -3.77 12.83
C PHE A 112 6.07 -2.27 12.97
N LYS A 113 6.92 -1.45 12.35
CA LYS A 113 6.87 0.00 12.43
C LYS A 113 6.98 0.64 11.06
N SER A 114 6.24 1.72 10.84
CA SER A 114 6.41 2.59 9.67
C SER A 114 6.10 4.03 10.03
N THR A 115 6.83 4.96 9.42
CA THR A 115 6.55 6.40 9.55
C THR A 115 5.54 6.86 8.51
N ILE A 116 4.42 7.43 8.96
CA ILE A 116 3.38 8.02 8.12
C ILE A 116 3.19 9.46 8.59
N ASN A 117 3.32 10.42 7.67
CA ASN A 117 3.22 11.85 8.01
C ASN A 117 4.08 12.25 9.23
N LYS A 118 5.36 11.82 9.26
CA LYS A 118 6.33 12.11 10.33
C LYS A 118 6.01 11.48 11.70
N ILE A 119 4.94 10.70 11.82
CA ILE A 119 4.60 9.94 13.03
C ILE A 119 4.97 8.47 12.81
N GLU A 120 5.70 7.87 13.74
CA GLU A 120 5.97 6.43 13.72
C GLU A 120 4.76 5.68 14.29
N TYR A 121 4.19 4.79 13.49
CA TYR A 121 3.13 3.89 13.92
C TYR A 121 3.68 2.48 14.10
N THR A 122 3.35 1.89 15.25
CA THR A 122 3.54 0.48 15.56
C THR A 122 2.28 -0.31 15.22
N TYR A 123 2.47 -1.47 14.59
CA TYR A 123 1.43 -2.36 14.11
C TYR A 123 1.26 -3.49 15.14
N GLY A 124 0.34 -3.29 16.07
CA GLY A 124 0.10 -4.19 17.19
C GLY A 124 -1.01 -5.21 16.94
N GLU A 125 -1.24 -6.04 17.96
CA GLU A 125 -2.36 -6.98 18.02
C GLU A 125 -3.70 -6.23 18.12
N ARG A 126 -4.75 -6.87 17.62
CA ARG A 126 -6.14 -6.40 17.70
C ARG A 126 -6.54 -6.08 19.14
#